data_AF-A0A1M4UHL4-F1
#
_entry.id   AF-A0A1M4UHL4-F1
#
_cell.length_a   1.000
_cell.length_b   1.000
_cell.length_c   1.000
_cell.angle_alpha   90.00
_cell.angle_beta   90.00
_cell.angle_gamma   90.00
#
_symmetry.space_group_name_H-M   'P 1'
#
loop_
_entity.id
_entity.type
_entity.pdbx_description
1 polymer ?
#
loop_
_entity_poly.entity_id
_entity_poly.type
_entity_poly.pdbx_seq_one_letter_code
_entity_poly.pdbx_strand_id
1 'polypeptide(L)'
;MAITMRIGIGIGAPLALIFSQSLAALEPMNATALVSACKSYQSDSQSAAASSCRAFIQGYLSASNEIVAAGNRPSEFVARAIRTRASRLSDAAEQRLNSRYCLPEGETLEKLIAKVAAEDKQFALDAEAAVVMRRVFDGHYLCDAAIQS
;
A
#
# COMPACT_ATOMS: atom_id res chain seq x y z
N MET A 1 42.50 -47.61 -41.23
CA MET A 1 42.47 -47.90 -39.78
C MET A 1 41.91 -46.67 -39.08
N ALA A 2 40.75 -46.84 -38.46
CA ALA A 2 39.96 -45.78 -37.83
C ALA A 2 40.22 -45.77 -36.32
N ILE A 3 40.36 -44.57 -35.74
CA ILE A 3 40.24 -44.37 -34.29
C ILE A 3 39.09 -43.38 -34.10
N THR A 4 37.92 -43.94 -33.83
CA THR A 4 36.69 -43.22 -33.54
C THR A 4 36.68 -42.88 -32.05
N MET A 5 36.82 -41.60 -31.73
CA MET A 5 36.76 -41.09 -30.35
C MET A 5 35.29 -40.92 -29.94
N ARG A 6 34.87 -41.63 -28.89
CA ARG A 6 33.51 -41.56 -28.31
C ARG A 6 33.42 -40.38 -27.34
N ILE A 7 32.58 -39.39 -27.66
CA ILE A 7 32.19 -38.32 -26.74
C ILE A 7 30.92 -38.78 -26.01
N GLY A 8 31.03 -39.00 -24.71
CA GLY A 8 29.88 -39.25 -23.83
C GLY A 8 29.22 -37.93 -23.46
N ILE A 9 27.98 -37.72 -23.88
CA ILE A 9 27.14 -36.60 -23.44
C ILE A 9 26.24 -37.14 -22.33
N GLY A 10 26.57 -36.77 -21.09
CA GLY A 10 25.75 -37.03 -19.92
C GLY A 10 24.43 -36.27 -20.02
N ILE A 11 23.33 -37.01 -19.98
CA ILE A 11 21.96 -36.50 -19.94
C ILE A 11 21.73 -35.90 -18.55
N GLY A 12 21.85 -34.58 -18.42
CA GLY A 12 21.43 -33.83 -17.24
C GLY A 12 19.97 -33.40 -17.40
N ALA A 13 19.06 -34.13 -16.75
CA ALA A 13 17.65 -33.76 -16.68
C ALA A 13 17.48 -32.41 -15.93
N PRO A 14 16.77 -31.43 -16.49
CA PRO A 14 16.42 -30.23 -15.73
C PRO A 14 15.33 -30.60 -14.72
N LEU A 15 15.70 -30.62 -13.44
CA LEU A 15 14.75 -30.62 -12.32
C LEU A 15 13.95 -29.31 -12.38
N ALA A 16 12.77 -29.37 -12.97
CA ALA A 16 11.78 -28.32 -12.89
C ALA A 16 11.33 -28.19 -11.42
N LEU A 17 11.80 -27.14 -10.74
CA LEU A 17 11.25 -26.70 -9.46
C LEU A 17 9.81 -26.21 -9.70
N ILE A 18 8.86 -27.13 -9.60
CA ILE A 18 7.44 -26.79 -9.52
C ILE A 18 7.25 -26.16 -8.15
N PHE A 19 7.40 -24.84 -8.07
CA PHE A 19 6.94 -24.07 -6.93
C PHE A 19 5.41 -24.19 -6.90
N SER A 20 4.92 -25.18 -6.15
CA SER A 20 3.53 -25.27 -5.72
C SER A 20 3.25 -24.10 -4.77
N GLN A 21 3.09 -22.91 -5.34
CA GLN A 21 2.52 -21.80 -4.60
C GLN A 21 1.05 -22.15 -4.44
N SER A 22 0.68 -22.59 -3.24
CA SER A 22 -0.72 -22.63 -2.85
C SER A 22 -1.28 -21.25 -3.11
N LEU A 23 -2.13 -21.12 -4.13
CA LEU A 23 -3.07 -20.01 -4.22
C LEU A 23 -3.99 -20.15 -3.00
N ALA A 24 -3.53 -19.67 -1.85
CA ALA A 24 -4.43 -19.26 -0.81
C ALA A 24 -5.32 -18.22 -1.48
N ALA A 25 -6.60 -18.56 -1.69
CA ALA A 25 -7.59 -17.59 -2.08
C ALA A 25 -7.40 -16.39 -1.15
N LEU A 26 -7.07 -15.22 -1.70
CA LEU A 26 -6.92 -13.99 -0.93
C LEU A 26 -8.30 -13.70 -0.35
N GLU A 27 -8.57 -14.22 0.84
CA GLU A 27 -9.81 -13.95 1.54
C GLU A 27 -9.79 -12.45 1.87
N PRO A 28 -10.82 -11.69 1.46
CA PRO A 28 -10.84 -10.25 1.68
C PRO A 28 -10.71 -9.97 3.18
N MET A 29 -9.67 -9.21 3.54
CA MET A 29 -9.44 -8.83 4.92
C MET A 29 -10.56 -7.92 5.39
N ASN A 30 -11.21 -8.28 6.51
CA ASN A 30 -12.22 -7.45 7.14
C ASN A 30 -11.61 -6.44 8.12
N ALA A 31 -12.40 -5.47 8.54
CA ALA A 31 -12.00 -4.35 9.39
C ALA A 31 -11.41 -4.80 10.74
N THR A 32 -12.10 -5.71 11.42
CA THR A 32 -11.67 -6.22 12.73
C THR A 32 -10.36 -6.99 12.62
N ALA A 33 -10.19 -7.80 11.57
CA ALA A 33 -8.97 -8.53 11.30
C ALA A 33 -7.79 -7.59 11.05
N LEU A 34 -7.98 -6.50 10.28
CA LEU A 34 -6.93 -5.50 10.08
C LEU A 34 -6.51 -4.85 11.40
N VAL A 35 -7.46 -4.35 12.19
CA VAL A 35 -7.16 -3.69 13.47
C VAL A 35 -6.44 -4.64 14.42
N SER A 36 -6.89 -5.89 14.51
CA SER A 36 -6.22 -6.92 15.31
C SER A 36 -4.80 -7.21 14.83
N ALA A 37 -4.60 -7.34 13.51
CA ALA A 37 -3.28 -7.57 12.93
C ALA A 37 -2.31 -6.41 13.22
N CYS A 38 -2.80 -5.18 13.15
CA CYS A 38 -2.01 -4.00 13.46
C CYS A 38 -1.74 -3.82 14.96
N LYS A 39 -2.63 -4.30 15.84
CA LYS A 39 -2.33 -4.42 17.28
C LYS A 39 -1.22 -5.44 17.53
N SER A 40 -1.24 -6.59 16.84
CA SER A 40 -0.15 -7.58 16.93
C SER A 40 1.18 -7.02 16.44
N TYR A 41 1.19 -6.12 15.45
CA TYR A 41 2.41 -5.42 15.02
C TYR A 41 3.07 -4.62 16.15
N GLN A 42 2.28 -3.98 17.01
CA GLN A 42 2.81 -3.21 18.14
C GLN A 42 3.42 -4.09 19.24
N SER A 43 2.91 -5.31 19.42
CA SER A 43 3.44 -6.26 20.42
C SER A 43 4.59 -7.12 19.88
N ASP A 44 4.49 -7.59 18.64
CA ASP A 44 5.45 -8.43 17.95
C ASP A 44 5.44 -8.13 16.45
N SER A 45 6.38 -7.27 16.04
CA SER A 45 6.52 -6.78 14.67
C SER A 45 6.99 -7.85 13.68
N GLN A 46 7.45 -9.02 14.14
CA GLN A 46 7.89 -10.13 13.31
C GLN A 46 6.82 -11.21 13.13
N SER A 47 5.70 -11.10 13.84
CA SER A 47 4.60 -12.06 13.71
C SER A 47 4.00 -12.09 12.30
N ALA A 48 3.37 -13.21 11.94
CA ALA A 48 2.64 -13.34 10.69
C ALA A 48 1.52 -12.28 10.59
N ALA A 49 0.81 -12.02 11.69
CA ALA A 49 -0.22 -11.00 11.76
C ALA A 49 0.34 -9.58 11.54
N ALA A 50 1.50 -9.26 12.12
CA ALA A 50 2.18 -8.00 11.89
C ALA A 50 2.56 -7.82 10.40
N SER A 51 3.05 -8.89 9.78
CA SER A 51 3.36 -8.92 8.35
C SER A 51 2.12 -8.67 7.49
N SER A 52 0.98 -9.28 7.84
CA SER A 52 -0.30 -9.04 7.16
C SER A 52 -0.79 -7.60 7.29
N CYS A 53 -0.70 -6.98 8.48
CA CYS A 53 -1.04 -5.56 8.65
C CYS A 53 -0.17 -4.66 7.76
N ARG A 54 1.15 -4.88 7.79
CA ARG A 54 2.10 -4.10 6.99
C ARG A 54 1.82 -4.22 5.50
N ALA A 55 1.64 -5.45 5.01
CA ALA A 55 1.35 -5.71 3.61
C ALA A 55 0.02 -5.09 3.16
N PHE A 56 -1.02 -5.17 4.00
CA PHE A 56 -2.31 -4.57 3.70
C PHE A 56 -2.20 -3.05 3.56
N ILE A 57 -1.58 -2.37 4.53
CA ILE A 57 -1.47 -0.90 4.49
C ILE A 57 -0.62 -0.46 3.30
N GLN A 58 0.51 -1.14 3.03
CA GLN A 58 1.32 -0.85 1.84
C GLN A 58 0.55 -1.06 0.54
N GLY A 59 -0.23 -2.15 0.44
CA GLY A 59 -1.09 -2.41 -0.70
C GLY A 59 -2.16 -1.34 -0.87
N TYR A 60 -2.81 -0.94 0.22
CA TYR A 60 -3.82 0.12 0.22
C TYR A 60 -3.25 1.46 -0.25
N LEU A 61 -2.09 1.86 0.26
CA LEU A 61 -1.40 3.09 -0.16
C LEU A 61 -1.00 3.05 -1.64
N SER A 62 -0.49 1.91 -2.11
CA SER A 62 -0.02 1.76 -3.49
C SER A 62 -1.17 1.71 -4.50
N ALA A 63 -2.34 1.23 -4.09
CA ALA A 63 -3.54 1.16 -4.92
C ALA A 63 -4.39 2.43 -4.87
N SER A 64 -4.15 3.32 -3.90
CA SER A 64 -4.96 4.51 -3.71
C SER A 64 -4.51 5.66 -4.60
N ASN A 65 -5.45 6.18 -5.38
CA ASN A 65 -5.28 7.36 -6.21
C ASN A 65 -5.65 8.67 -5.50
N GLU A 66 -6.16 8.58 -4.28
CA GLU A 66 -6.70 9.72 -3.50
C GLU A 66 -5.73 10.23 -2.44
N ILE A 67 -4.59 9.55 -2.25
CA ILE A 67 -3.60 9.84 -1.21
C ILE A 67 -2.33 10.35 -1.86
N VAL A 68 -1.83 11.51 -1.42
CA VAL A 68 -0.56 12.08 -1.87
C VAL A 68 0.30 12.50 -0.70
N ALA A 69 1.61 12.50 -0.88
CA ALA A 69 2.49 13.17 0.07
C ALA A 69 2.25 14.69 0.03
N ALA A 70 2.19 15.34 1.20
CA ALA A 70 1.90 16.77 1.32
C ALA A 70 2.90 17.63 0.51
N GLY A 71 4.19 17.30 0.55
CA GLY A 71 5.23 17.97 -0.23
C GLY A 71 5.12 17.82 -1.75
N ASN A 72 4.33 16.84 -2.23
CA ASN A 72 4.05 16.66 -3.66
C ASN A 72 2.85 17.49 -4.14
N ARG A 73 2.16 18.21 -3.24
CA ARG A 73 1.06 19.08 -3.63
C ARG A 73 1.64 20.32 -4.33
N PRO A 74 1.13 20.67 -5.53
CA PRO A 74 1.56 21.90 -6.20
C PRO A 74 1.23 23.12 -5.32
N SER A 75 2.12 24.12 -5.33
CA SER A 75 1.88 25.40 -4.67
C SER A 75 0.62 26.09 -5.21
N GLU A 76 0.04 27.04 -4.47
CA GLU A 76 -1.19 27.73 -4.90
C GLU A 76 -1.05 28.38 -6.29
N PHE A 77 0.13 28.97 -6.57
CA PHE A 77 0.45 29.54 -7.87
C PHE A 77 0.41 28.49 -8.98
N VAL A 78 1.04 27.33 -8.75
CA VAL A 78 1.05 26.21 -9.71
C VAL A 78 -0.35 25.61 -9.84
N ALA A 79 -1.09 25.46 -8.74
CA ALA A 79 -2.46 24.96 -8.73
C ALA A 79 -3.41 25.86 -9.54
N ARG A 80 -3.23 27.19 -9.45
CA ARG A 80 -3.98 28.16 -10.25
C ARG A 80 -3.59 28.07 -11.73
N ALA A 81 -2.29 27.96 -12.02
CA ALA A 81 -1.80 27.78 -13.38
C ALA A 81 -2.36 26.48 -14.01
N ILE A 82 -2.39 25.37 -13.26
CA ILE A 82 -2.95 24.09 -13.72
C ILE A 82 -4.43 24.24 -14.09
N ARG A 83 -5.23 24.82 -13.19
CA ARG A 83 -6.67 25.03 -13.44
C ARG A 83 -6.95 25.87 -14.69
N THR A 84 -6.09 26.84 -15.00
CA THR A 84 -6.26 27.71 -16.19
C THR A 84 -5.70 27.13 -17.50
N ARG A 85 -4.86 26.07 -17.43
CA ARG A 85 -4.14 25.50 -18.58
C ARG A 85 -4.37 23.99 -18.75
N ALA A 86 -5.47 23.48 -18.21
CA ALA A 86 -5.78 22.04 -18.11
C ALA A 86 -5.63 21.25 -19.42
N SER A 87 -5.74 21.88 -20.59
CA SER A 87 -5.57 21.19 -21.88
C SER A 87 -4.14 20.75 -22.22
N ARG A 88 -3.11 21.10 -21.41
CA ARG A 88 -1.69 20.77 -21.70
C ARG A 88 -0.90 20.15 -20.53
N LEU A 89 -1.54 19.77 -19.43
CA LEU A 89 -0.84 19.26 -18.24
C LEU A 89 -1.05 17.75 -18.07
N SER A 90 -0.10 17.11 -17.38
CA SER A 90 -0.12 15.66 -17.15
C SER A 90 -1.18 15.26 -16.13
N ASP A 91 -1.86 14.15 -16.36
CA ASP A 91 -2.88 13.57 -15.48
C ASP A 91 -2.41 13.46 -14.02
N ALA A 92 -1.12 13.20 -13.82
CA ALA A 92 -0.49 13.12 -12.50
C ALA A 92 -0.53 14.45 -11.71
N ALA A 93 -0.43 15.61 -12.38
CA ALA A 93 -0.50 16.90 -11.73
C ALA A 93 -1.93 17.25 -11.31
N GLU A 94 -2.91 16.88 -12.13
CA GLU A 94 -4.32 17.06 -11.83
C GLU A 94 -4.80 16.12 -10.71
N GLN A 95 -4.35 14.86 -10.72
CA GLN A 95 -4.63 13.91 -9.66
C GLN A 95 -4.12 14.39 -8.29
N ARG A 96 -2.92 14.99 -8.23
CA ARG A 96 -2.38 15.57 -6.99
C ARG A 96 -3.17 16.76 -6.47
N LEU A 97 -3.79 17.54 -7.36
CA LEU A 97 -4.67 18.64 -6.96
C LEU A 97 -5.99 18.15 -6.37
N ASN A 98 -6.53 17.08 -6.95
CA ASN A 98 -7.83 16.51 -6.59
C ASN A 98 -7.74 15.42 -5.52
N SER A 99 -6.55 15.19 -4.95
CA SER A 99 -6.35 14.21 -3.90
C SER A 99 -7.07 14.65 -2.62
N ARG A 100 -7.79 13.71 -2.00
CA ARG A 100 -8.57 13.96 -0.79
C ARG A 100 -7.70 13.97 0.46
N TYR A 101 -6.65 13.14 0.47
CA TYR A 101 -5.81 12.93 1.64
C TYR A 101 -4.34 13.27 1.38
N CYS A 102 -3.71 13.87 2.39
CA CYS A 102 -2.35 14.38 2.37
C CYS A 102 -1.54 13.75 3.51
N LEU A 103 -0.57 12.91 3.17
CA LEU A 103 0.37 12.32 4.11
C LEU A 103 1.50 13.34 4.41
N PRO A 104 1.71 13.75 5.68
CA PRO A 104 2.77 14.68 6.03
C PRO A 104 4.17 14.05 5.81
N GLU A 105 5.19 14.87 5.58
CA GLU A 105 6.55 14.39 5.23
C GLU A 105 7.20 13.51 6.31
N GLY A 106 6.77 13.66 7.58
CA GLY A 106 7.21 12.83 8.69
C GLY A 106 6.35 11.59 8.95
N GLU A 107 5.35 11.31 8.11
CA GLU A 107 4.49 10.13 8.27
C GLU A 107 5.23 8.88 7.79
N THR A 108 5.42 7.93 8.71
CA THR A 108 6.00 6.63 8.38
C THR A 108 4.93 5.55 8.39
N LEU A 109 5.23 4.40 7.79
CA LEU A 109 4.33 3.26 7.79
C LEU A 109 3.97 2.81 9.22
N GLU A 110 4.93 2.87 10.14
CA GLU A 110 4.78 2.50 11.54
C GLU A 110 3.82 3.46 12.27
N LYS A 111 3.88 4.77 11.98
CA LYS A 111 2.93 5.75 12.54
C LYS A 111 1.51 5.50 12.03
N LEU A 112 1.37 5.17 10.76
CA LEU A 112 0.07 4.82 10.17
C LEU A 112 -0.47 3.51 10.76
N ILE A 113 0.37 2.49 10.92
CA ILE A 113 0.02 1.23 11.62
C ILE A 113 -0.48 1.53 13.03
N ALA A 114 0.21 2.39 13.77
CA ALA A 114 -0.19 2.76 15.13
C ALA A 114 -1.57 3.42 15.18
N LYS A 115 -1.91 4.28 14.21
CA LYS A 115 -3.25 4.88 14.11
C LYS A 115 -4.32 3.85 13.80
N VAL A 116 -4.06 2.94 12.86
CA VAL A 116 -4.99 1.83 12.55
C VAL A 116 -5.21 0.93 13.76
N ALA A 117 -4.14 0.63 14.51
CA ALA A 117 -4.23 -0.19 15.72
C ALA A 117 -4.92 0.54 16.90
N ALA A 118 -4.91 1.87 16.91
CA ALA A 118 -5.60 2.69 17.89
C ALA A 118 -7.12 2.83 17.63
N GLU A 119 -7.63 2.34 16.49
CA GLU A 119 -9.07 2.29 16.23
C GLU A 119 -9.77 1.37 17.26
N ASP A 120 -10.66 1.98 18.03
CA ASP A 120 -11.42 1.37 19.12
C ASP A 120 -12.90 1.18 18.76
N LYS A 121 -13.38 1.90 17.75
CA LYS A 121 -14.75 1.84 17.28
C LYS A 121 -15.09 0.46 16.72
N GLN A 122 -16.29 -0.01 17.07
CA GLN A 122 -16.85 -1.21 16.47
C GLN A 122 -17.14 -1.02 14.98
N PHE A 123 -16.81 -2.05 14.22
CA PHE A 123 -17.12 -2.17 12.80
C PHE A 123 -18.27 -3.18 12.62
N ALA A 124 -19.01 -3.04 11.53
CA ALA A 124 -19.96 -4.08 11.13
C ALA A 124 -19.21 -5.41 10.89
N LEU A 125 -19.88 -6.55 11.12
CA LEU A 125 -19.28 -7.88 11.02
C LEU A 125 -18.62 -8.16 9.66
N ASP A 126 -19.19 -7.59 8.60
CA ASP A 126 -18.80 -7.71 7.20
C ASP A 126 -18.07 -6.46 6.66
N ALA A 127 -17.73 -5.50 7.52
CA ALA A 127 -17.03 -4.31 7.09
C ALA A 127 -15.65 -4.67 6.54
N GLU A 128 -15.35 -4.20 5.33
CA GLU A 128 -14.06 -4.39 4.70
C GLU A 128 -12.93 -3.63 5.42
N ALA A 129 -11.70 -4.14 5.37
CA ALA A 129 -10.53 -3.48 5.93
C ALA A 129 -10.30 -2.06 5.37
N ALA A 130 -10.71 -1.80 4.12
CA ALA A 130 -10.66 -0.47 3.51
C ALA A 130 -11.50 0.58 4.26
N VAL A 131 -12.54 0.18 5.00
CA VAL A 131 -13.35 1.08 5.83
C VAL A 131 -12.51 1.67 6.98
N VAL A 132 -11.65 0.85 7.59
CA VAL A 132 -10.75 1.28 8.67
C VAL A 132 -9.78 2.33 8.13
N MET A 133 -9.16 2.04 6.99
CA MET A 133 -8.23 2.98 6.36
C MET A 133 -8.90 4.30 6.05
N ARG A 134 -10.06 4.29 5.39
CA ARG A 134 -10.81 5.53 5.11
C ARG A 134 -11.10 6.34 6.37
N ARG A 135 -11.50 5.67 7.46
CA ARG A 135 -11.75 6.35 8.74
C ARG A 135 -10.49 7.00 9.31
N VAL A 136 -9.35 6.30 9.29
CA VAL A 136 -8.06 6.85 9.72
C VAL A 136 -7.68 8.06 8.84
N PHE A 137 -7.90 7.97 7.52
CA PHE A 137 -7.65 9.06 6.59
C PHE A 137 -8.55 10.28 6.78
N ASP A 138 -9.86 10.06 6.96
CA ASP A 138 -10.82 11.11 7.28
C ASP A 138 -10.51 11.79 8.62
N GLY A 139 -10.01 11.05 9.61
CA GLY A 139 -9.71 11.58 10.94
C GLY A 139 -8.38 12.33 11.05
N HIS A 140 -7.40 12.04 10.19
CA HIS A 140 -6.02 12.49 10.40
C HIS A 140 -5.34 13.16 9.21
N TYR A 141 -5.84 12.98 7.99
CA TYR A 141 -5.06 13.30 6.79
C TYR A 141 -5.86 14.04 5.71
N LEU A 142 -7.00 14.66 6.02
CA LEU A 142 -7.69 15.51 5.04
C LEU A 142 -6.76 16.64 4.56
N CYS A 143 -6.72 16.89 3.25
CA CYS A 143 -5.85 17.90 2.65
C CYS A 143 -6.22 19.36 3.01
N ASP A 144 -7.37 19.59 3.66
CA ASP A 144 -7.87 20.90 4.05
C ASP A 144 -7.54 21.22 5.52
N ALA A 145 -6.24 21.23 5.84
CA ALA A 145 -5.66 21.82 7.06
C ALA A 145 -4.11 21.90 7.02
N ALA A 146 -3.42 21.30 6.03
CA ALA A 146 -1.96 21.36 5.91
C ALA A 146 -1.43 22.69 5.32
N ILE A 147 -2.14 23.79 5.58
CA ILE A 147 -1.70 25.17 5.34
C ILE A 147 -1.75 25.90 6.69
N GLN A 148 -1.11 25.33 7.72
CA GLN A 148 -0.88 25.99 9.02
C GLN A 148 0.04 25.10 9.87
N SER A 149 1.34 25.15 9.59
CA SER A 149 2.40 24.87 10.58
C SER A 149 3.59 25.73 10.26
#